data_AF-A0A2E0R953-F1
#
_entry.id   AF-A0A2E0R953-F1
#
_cell.length_a   1.000
_cell.length_b   1.000
_cell.length_c   1.000
_cell.angle_alpha   90.00
_cell.angle_beta   90.00
_cell.angle_gamma   90.00
#
_symmetry.space_group_name_H-M   'P 1'
#
loop_
_entity.id
_entity.type
_entity.pdbx_description
1 polymer ?
#
loop_
_entity_poly.entity_id
_entity_poly.type
_entity_poly.pdbx_seq_one_letter_code
_entity_poly.pdbx_strand_id
1 'polypeptide(L)' 'MWVLVILMFNGMGQFKIGTSEMIYFDKIACEHQRSIQDQALEKTKPSEHAYFITACFQMPEVKKVGTLL' A
#
# COMPACT_ATOMS: atom_id res chain seq x y z
N MET A 1 10.05 -10.07 -0.84
CA MET A 1 9.17 -9.43 0.16
C MET A 1 8.30 -8.42 -0.54
N TRP A 2 7.05 -8.28 -0.12
CA TRP A 2 6.02 -7.46 -0.73
C TRP A 2 5.40 -6.56 0.33
N VAL A 3 5.00 -5.36 -0.06
CA VAL A 3 4.29 -4.40 0.80
C VAL A 3 3.04 -3.93 0.08
N LEU A 4 1.92 -3.84 0.81
CA LEU A 4 0.70 -3.23 0.31
C LEU A 4 0.79 -1.72 0.50
N VAL A 5 0.81 -0.98 -0.61
CA VAL A 5 0.77 0.48 -0.63
C VAL A 5 -0.65 0.93 -0.94
N ILE A 6 -1.10 1.96 -0.23
CA ILE A 6 -2.43 2.55 -0.36
C ILE A 6 -2.24 4.04 -0.68
N LEU A 7 -2.80 4.48 -1.80
CA LEU A 7 -2.87 5.88 -2.21
C LEU A 7 -4.32 6.34 -2.08
N MET A 8 -4.57 7.40 -1.33
CA MET A 8 -5.89 8.01 -1.20
C MET A 8 -5.91 9.37 -1.88
N PHE A 9 -6.82 9.57 -2.82
CA PHE A 9 -7.10 10.88 -3.42
C PHE A 9 -8.38 11.42 -2.80
N ASN A 10 -8.36 12.67 -2.34
CA ASN A 10 -9.50 13.32 -1.68
C ASN A 10 -10.28 14.29 -2.58
N GLY A 11 -10.00 14.31 -3.89
CA GLY A 11 -10.65 15.20 -4.86
C GLY A 11 -10.07 16.62 -4.93
N MET A 12 -9.11 17.00 -4.08
CA MET A 12 -8.54 18.36 -4.04
C MET A 12 -7.16 18.47 -4.71
N GLY A 13 -6.82 17.56 -5.62
CA GLY A 13 -5.48 17.50 -6.22
C GLY A 13 -4.38 17.08 -5.23
N GLN A 14 -4.75 16.59 -4.05
CA GLN A 14 -3.84 16.07 -3.04
C GLN A 14 -4.07 14.57 -2.88
N PHE A 15 -3.00 13.85 -2.56
CA PHE A 15 -3.07 12.44 -2.21
C PHE A 15 -2.32 12.16 -0.90
N LYS A 16 -2.75 11.11 -0.20
CA LYS A 16 -2.07 10.56 0.97
C LYS A 16 -1.56 9.17 0.62
N ILE A 17 -0.38 8.83 1.14
CA ILE A 17 0.19 7.49 1.04
C ILE A 17 0.09 6.82 2.41
N GLY A 18 -0.31 5.56 2.42
CA GLY A 18 -0.23 4.66 3.57
C GLY A 18 0.29 3.29 3.16
N THR A 19 0.60 2.46 4.15
CA THR A 19 0.94 1.05 3.94
C THR A 19 0.22 0.20 4.98
N SER A 20 0.07 -1.10 4.76
CA SER A 20 -0.54 -2.00 5.76
C SER A 20 0.37 -2.31 6.95
N GLU A 21 1.53 -1.64 7.08
CA GLU A 21 2.58 -1.86 8.11
C GLU A 21 3.09 -3.32 8.20
N MET A 22 2.65 -4.18 7.29
CA MET A 22 3.02 -5.58 7.19
C MET A 22 3.87 -5.83 5.95
N ILE A 23 4.84 -6.72 6.10
CA ILE A 23 5.66 -7.24 5.00
C ILE A 23 5.20 -8.65 4.70
N TYR A 24 4.84 -8.91 3.45
CA TYR A 24 4.40 -10.21 2.95
C TYR A 24 5.57 -10.93 2.28
N PHE A 25 5.68 -12.24 2.50
CA PHE A 25 6.77 -13.03 1.92
C PHE A 25 6.58 -13.27 0.42
N ASP A 26 5.35 -13.52 -0.02
CA ASP A 26 4.98 -13.75 -1.41
C ASP A 26 3.89 -12.78 -1.90
N LYS A 27 3.72 -12.74 -3.22
CA LYS A 27 2.76 -11.85 -3.88
C LYS A 27 1.31 -12.22 -3.59
N ILE A 28 1.00 -13.52 -3.50
CA ILE A 28 -0.36 -14.02 -3.36
C ILE A 28 -0.93 -13.61 -2.01
N ALA A 29 -0.14 -13.74 -0.94
CA ALA A 29 -0.52 -13.27 0.40
C ALA A 29 -0.78 -11.76 0.43
N CYS A 30 0.07 -10.97 -0.24
CA CYS A 30 -0.13 -9.53 -0.33
C CYS A 30 -1.42 -9.18 -1.09
N GLU A 31 -1.67 -9.82 -2.25
CA GLU A 31 -2.87 -9.59 -3.07
C GLU A 31 -4.15 -10.01 -2.35
N HIS A 32 -4.10 -11.09 -1.56
CA HIS A 32 -5.21 -11.49 -0.71
C HIS A 32 -5.53 -10.40 0.32
N GLN A 33 -4.52 -9.85 1.00
CA GLN A 33 -4.74 -8.73 1.90
C GLN A 33 -5.24 -7.50 1.16
N ARG A 34 -4.72 -7.20 -0.03
CA ARG A 34 -5.19 -6.08 -0.85
C ARG A 34 -6.69 -6.17 -1.08
N SER A 35 -7.20 -7.34 -1.45
CA SER A 35 -8.64 -7.54 -1.64
C SER A 35 -9.46 -7.29 -0.37
N ILE A 36 -8.96 -7.68 0.81
CA ILE A 36 -9.62 -7.41 2.10
C ILE A 36 -9.60 -5.90 2.39
N GLN A 37 -8.44 -5.26 2.17
CA GLN A 37 -8.23 -3.84 2.41
C GLN A 37 -9.11 -2.98 1.49
N ASP A 38 -9.24 -3.33 0.22
CA ASP A 38 -10.10 -2.62 -0.74
C ASP A 38 -11.56 -2.58 -0.26
N GLN A 39 -12.08 -3.71 0.22
CA GLN A 39 -13.44 -3.78 0.79
C GLN A 39 -13.61 -2.92 2.04
N ALA A 40 -12.56 -2.76 2.86
CA ALA A 40 -12.58 -1.91 4.04
C ALA A 40 -12.47 -0.42 3.67
N LEU A 41 -11.63 -0.08 2.69
CA LEU A 41 -11.41 1.29 2.21
C LEU A 41 -12.65 1.86 1.52
N GLU A 42 -13.36 1.05 0.74
CA GLU A 42 -14.62 1.45 0.12
C GLU A 42 -15.68 1.89 1.15
N LYS A 43 -15.72 1.22 2.31
CA LYS A 43 -16.64 1.56 3.41
C LYS A 43 -16.21 2.78 4.22
N THR A 44 -14.96 3.23 4.06
CA THR A 44 -14.35 4.30 4.87
C THR A 44 -13.96 5.52 4.04
N LYS A 45 -14.49 5.62 2.81
CA LYS A 45 -14.31 6.80 1.95
C LYS A 45 -14.76 8.07 2.70
N PRO A 46 -13.89 9.09 2.82
CA PRO A 46 -14.23 10.31 3.52
C PRO A 46 -15.22 11.19 2.75
N SER A 47 -15.37 10.97 1.44
CA SER A 47 -16.32 11.66 0.57
C SER A 47 -16.60 10.83 -0.69
N GLU A 48 -17.66 11.15 -1.42
CA GLU A 48 -18.01 10.49 -2.69
C GLU A 48 -16.97 10.70 -3.80
N HIS A 49 -16.22 11.80 -3.72
CA HIS A 49 -15.14 12.11 -4.67
C HIS A 49 -13.80 11.49 -4.28
N ALA A 50 -13.74 10.84 -3.10
CA ALA A 50 -12.53 10.17 -2.67
C ALA A 50 -12.41 8.80 -3.33
N TYR A 51 -11.21 8.46 -3.79
CA TYR A 51 -10.90 7.13 -4.32
C TYR A 51 -9.54 6.66 -3.83
N PHE A 52 -9.40 5.34 -3.77
CA PHE A 52 -8.18 4.68 -3.35
C PHE A 52 -7.56 3.94 -4.53
N ILE A 53 -6.23 3.93 -4.59
CA ILE A 53 -5.45 3.04 -5.43
C ILE A 53 -4.61 2.18 -4.49
N THR A 54 -4.74 0.86 -4.62
CA THR A 54 -3.99 -0.09 -3.82
C THR A 54 -3.15 -0.99 -4.71
N ALA A 55 -1.93 -1.29 -4.27
CA ALA A 55 -1.03 -2.16 -5.02
C ALA A 55 -0.04 -2.87 -4.11
N CYS A 56 0.26 -4.12 -4.47
CA CYS A 56 1.36 -4.86 -3.88
C CYS A 56 2.66 -4.54 -4.62
N PHE A 57 3.59 -3.92 -3.91
CA PHE A 57 4.91 -3.60 -4.41
C PHE A 57 5.95 -4.58 -3.91
N GLN A 58 6.77 -5.10 -4.82
CA GLN A 58 7.93 -5.90 -4.43
C GLN A 58 8.98 -4.96 -3.84
N MET A 59 9.33 -5.21 -2.58
CA MET A 59 10.43 -4.49 -1.94
C MET A 59 11.74 -4.88 -2.64
N PRO A 60 12.54 -3.90 -3.08
CA PRO A 60 13.87 -4.19 -3.59
C PRO A 60 14.69 -4.84 -2.47
N GLU A 61 15.56 -5.79 -2.83
CA GLU A 61 16.53 -6.31 -1.87
C GLU A 61 17.41 -5.16 -1.39
N VAL A 62 17.35 -4.88 -0.09
CA VAL A 62 18.28 -3.93 0.53
C VAL A 62 19.65 -4.58 0.52
N LYS A 63 20.42 -4.37 -0.54
CA LYS A 63 21.85 -4.63 -0.50
C LYS A 63 22.40 -3.73 0.60
N LYS A 64 22.94 -4.33 1.68
CA LYS A 64 23.70 -3.61 2.68
C LYS A 64 24.77 -2.83 1.93
N VAL A 65 24.58 -1.52 1.78
CA VAL A 65 25.68 -0.62 1.44
C VAL A 65 26.62 -0.75 2.61
N GLY A 66 27.79 -1.35 2.37
CA GLY A 66 28.77 -1.64 3.39
C GLY A 66 29.02 -0.41 4.25
N THR A 67 29.03 -0.61 5.55
CA THR A 67 29.49 0.35 6.54
C THR A 67 30.86 0.87 6.12
N LEU A 68 30.92 2.11 5.64
CA LEU A 68 32.16 2.88 5.59
C LEU A 68 32.35 3.47 6.99
N LEU A 69 33.03 2.70 7.85
CA LEU A 69 33.75 3.21 9.02
C LEU A 69 35.16 2.63 8.98
#